data_AF-A0A9E7MXC9-F1
#
_entry.id   AF-A0A9E7MXC9-F1
#
_cell.length_a   1.000
_cell.length_b   1.000
_cell.length_c   1.000
_cell.angle_alpha   90.00
_cell.angle_beta   90.00
_cell.angle_gamma   90.00
#
_symmetry.space_group_name_H-M   'P 1'
#
loop_
_entity.id
_entity.type
_entity.pdbx_description
1 polymer ?
#
loop_
_entity_poly.entity_id
_entity_poly.type
_entity_poly.pdbx_seq_one_letter_code
_entity_poly.pdbx_strand_id
1 'polypeptide(L)'
;MGEVRLAAVVLILILLSSGCLGVNSTMSTSQEEALYLMPGYGEFNAGNILFNLTDEHERLEENLAFLMPPNSTIEIKGLLFAKKYSINQKECYYKGKAKLSAFLGDSNTSNSWSYLQSRLKRVENISVEIVPKETTISENKNATFEIIIKTENVKLGETYHIYIVAFGEDGWKAWARIEVKIWGLEETSH
;
A
#
# COMPACT_ATOMS: atom_id res chain seq x y z
N MET A 1 63.78 59.95 6.73
CA MET A 1 62.79 59.97 5.62
C MET A 1 62.47 58.53 5.24
N GLY A 2 61.65 57.89 6.07
CA GLY A 2 61.30 56.49 5.93
C GLY A 2 59.84 56.34 6.30
N GLU A 3 58.94 56.73 5.40
CA GLU A 3 57.49 56.49 5.56
C GLU A 3 56.71 56.30 4.24
N VAL A 4 57.37 56.32 3.08
CA VAL A 4 56.65 56.23 1.77
C VAL A 4 56.72 54.84 1.14
N ARG A 5 57.45 53.87 1.74
CA ARG A 5 57.59 52.52 1.18
C ARG A 5 56.67 51.46 1.81
N LEU A 6 55.95 51.78 2.89
CA LEU A 6 55.05 50.83 3.55
C LEU A 6 53.62 50.85 2.97
N ALA A 7 53.17 52.01 2.45
CA ALA A 7 51.82 52.16 1.89
C ALA A 7 51.62 51.46 0.53
N ALA A 8 52.69 51.30 -0.26
CA ALA A 8 52.61 50.62 -1.56
C ALA A 8 52.56 49.08 -1.45
N VAL A 9 53.04 48.50 -0.34
CA VAL A 9 53.07 47.04 -0.13
C VAL A 9 51.72 46.53 0.40
N VAL A 10 51.00 47.32 1.18
CA VAL A 10 49.67 46.95 1.72
C VAL A 10 48.59 46.94 0.63
N LEU A 11 48.68 47.82 -0.38
CA LEU A 11 47.68 47.87 -1.47
C LEU A 11 47.79 46.68 -2.45
N ILE A 12 48.98 46.10 -2.60
CA ILE A 12 49.22 44.91 -3.45
C ILE A 12 48.72 43.63 -2.77
N LEU A 13 48.75 43.56 -1.44
CA LEU A 13 48.23 42.42 -0.68
C LEU A 13 46.69 42.33 -0.65
N ILE A 14 45.97 43.44 -0.89
CA ILE A 14 44.49 43.47 -0.93
C ILE A 14 43.96 43.12 -2.34
N LEU A 15 44.77 43.25 -3.40
CA LEU A 15 44.36 42.90 -4.76
C LEU A 15 44.60 41.43 -5.14
N LEU A 16 45.30 40.67 -4.28
CA LEU A 16 45.47 39.22 -4.44
C LEU A 16 44.36 38.39 -3.77
N SER A 17 43.43 39.02 -3.03
CA SER A 17 42.24 38.35 -2.46
C SER A 17 41.01 38.32 -3.37
N SER A 18 41.13 38.74 -4.63
CA SER A 18 40.04 38.71 -5.63
C SER A 18 40.30 37.72 -6.77
N GLY A 19 40.99 36.62 -6.46
CA GLY A 19 41.02 35.43 -7.30
C GLY A 19 39.84 34.52 -6.95
N CYS A 20 38.67 34.79 -7.53
CA CYS A 20 37.65 33.76 -7.72
C CYS A 20 38.22 32.70 -8.66
N LEU A 21 39.02 31.78 -8.13
CA LEU A 21 39.21 30.48 -8.76
C LEU A 21 37.86 29.78 -8.65
N GLY A 22 37.04 29.97 -9.68
CA GLY A 22 36.01 29.03 -10.07
C GLY A 22 36.67 27.69 -10.34
N VAL A 23 36.88 26.94 -9.27
CA VAL A 23 36.95 25.50 -9.34
C VAL A 23 35.56 25.10 -9.81
N ASN A 24 35.43 24.81 -11.11
CA ASN A 24 34.44 23.88 -11.60
C ASN A 24 34.77 22.53 -10.94
N SER A 25 34.47 22.44 -9.65
CA SER A 25 33.95 21.23 -9.08
C SER A 25 32.62 21.11 -9.77
N THR A 26 32.62 20.46 -10.92
CA THR A 26 31.56 19.52 -11.23
C THR A 26 31.58 18.53 -10.06
N MET A 27 31.09 18.95 -8.89
CA MET A 27 30.41 18.06 -7.99
C MET A 27 29.33 17.52 -8.90
N SER A 28 29.59 16.32 -9.39
CA SER A 28 28.52 15.40 -9.64
C SER A 28 27.60 15.53 -8.42
N THR A 29 26.52 16.28 -8.59
CA THR A 29 25.24 15.83 -8.09
C THR A 29 25.00 14.48 -8.76
N SER A 30 25.76 13.46 -8.35
CA SER A 30 25.09 12.30 -7.80
C SER A 30 24.19 12.91 -6.72
N GLN A 31 23.00 13.33 -7.14
CA GLN A 31 21.85 13.07 -6.32
C GLN A 31 22.05 11.61 -5.93
N GLU A 32 22.62 11.41 -4.72
CA GLU A 32 22.09 10.37 -3.87
C GLU A 32 20.59 10.50 -4.09
N GLU A 33 20.04 9.58 -4.89
CA GLU A 33 18.67 9.19 -4.79
C GLU A 33 18.54 8.86 -3.32
N ALA A 34 18.23 9.88 -2.51
CA ALA A 34 17.97 9.75 -1.11
C ALA A 34 16.81 8.79 -1.11
N LEU A 35 17.15 7.52 -0.87
CA LEU A 35 16.28 6.38 -0.98
C LEU A 35 15.04 6.82 -0.25
N TYR A 36 13.98 7.11 -1.00
CA TYR A 36 12.73 7.64 -0.46
C TYR A 36 12.12 6.48 0.29
N LEU A 37 12.66 6.19 1.48
CA LEU A 37 12.24 5.10 2.34
C LEU A 37 10.82 5.46 2.74
N MET A 38 9.87 4.81 2.09
CA MET A 38 8.45 4.93 2.39
C MET A 38 8.30 4.65 3.89
N PRO A 39 7.44 5.38 4.62
CA PRO A 39 7.37 5.23 6.06
C PRO A 39 6.97 3.78 6.37
N GLY A 40 7.83 3.03 7.06
CA GLY A 40 7.60 1.62 7.41
C GLY A 40 7.27 0.73 6.21
N TYR A 41 8.20 0.65 5.24
CA TYR A 41 8.07 -0.11 4.00
C TYR A 41 7.36 -1.47 4.17
N GLY A 42 6.08 -1.49 3.84
CA GLY A 42 5.22 -2.67 3.92
C GLY A 42 4.92 -3.19 5.32
N GLU A 43 5.25 -2.45 6.38
CA GLU A 43 4.86 -2.74 7.76
C GLU A 43 3.50 -2.13 8.11
N PHE A 44 3.09 -1.03 7.48
CA PHE A 44 1.80 -0.40 7.75
C PHE A 44 0.81 -0.61 6.60
N ASN A 45 -0.47 -0.73 6.95
CA ASN A 45 -1.55 -0.79 5.96
C ASN A 45 -1.58 0.52 5.16
N ALA A 46 -1.35 0.46 3.85
CA ALA A 46 -1.56 1.62 2.99
C ALA A 46 -3.03 2.07 3.02
N GLY A 47 -3.97 1.17 3.31
CA GLY A 47 -5.40 1.49 3.39
C GLY A 47 -5.92 2.05 2.07
N ASN A 48 -5.56 1.37 0.98
CA ASN A 48 -5.91 1.74 -0.38
C ASN A 48 -6.67 0.64 -1.13
N ILE A 49 -7.29 -0.27 -0.39
CA ILE A 49 -8.26 -1.26 -0.88
C ILE A 49 -9.62 -0.91 -0.30
N LEU A 50 -10.63 -0.84 -1.17
CA LEU A 50 -12.02 -0.65 -0.80
C LEU A 50 -12.88 -1.67 -1.53
N PHE A 51 -14.03 -2.03 -0.95
CA PHE A 51 -15.02 -2.88 -1.56
C PHE A 51 -16.30 -2.11 -1.83
N ASN A 52 -16.99 -2.49 -2.90
CA ASN A 52 -18.31 -2.01 -3.24
C ASN A 52 -19.33 -3.15 -3.11
N LEU A 53 -20.46 -2.88 -2.45
CA LEU A 53 -21.54 -3.83 -2.19
C LEU A 53 -22.52 -3.97 -3.38
N THR A 54 -22.71 -2.92 -4.20
CA THR A 54 -23.63 -2.97 -5.36
C THR A 54 -23.23 -1.98 -6.46
N ASP A 55 -23.68 -2.23 -7.69
CA ASP A 55 -23.51 -1.27 -8.79
C ASP A 55 -24.29 0.05 -8.60
N GLU A 56 -25.21 0.09 -7.64
CA GLU A 56 -26.13 1.21 -7.41
C GLU A 56 -25.81 2.06 -6.18
N HIS A 57 -24.91 1.62 -5.30
CA HIS A 57 -24.52 2.38 -4.09
C HIS A 57 -23.02 2.64 -4.06
N GLU A 58 -22.64 3.92 -4.16
CA GLU A 58 -21.25 4.43 -4.06
C GLU A 58 -20.61 4.28 -2.66
N ARG A 59 -21.06 3.33 -1.83
CA ARG A 59 -20.54 3.13 -0.49
C ARG A 59 -19.35 2.17 -0.56
N LEU A 60 -18.16 2.78 -0.58
CA LEU A 60 -16.89 2.08 -0.52
C LEU A 60 -16.52 1.79 0.94
N GLU A 61 -16.29 0.52 1.27
CA GLU A 61 -15.96 0.07 2.63
C GLU A 61 -14.67 -0.77 2.67
N GLU A 62 -13.87 -0.62 3.73
CA GLU A 62 -12.67 -1.45 3.96
C GLU A 62 -13.01 -2.79 4.63
N ASN A 63 -14.20 -2.91 5.20
CA ASN A 63 -14.67 -4.09 5.91
C ASN A 63 -16.10 -4.42 5.48
N LEU A 64 -16.32 -5.56 4.85
CA LEU A 64 -17.66 -6.06 4.54
C LEU A 64 -18.02 -7.25 5.42
N ALA A 65 -19.31 -7.45 5.65
CA ALA A 65 -19.83 -8.60 6.35
C ALA A 65 -21.04 -9.18 5.61
N PHE A 66 -21.04 -10.49 5.39
CA PHE A 66 -22.09 -11.22 4.70
C PHE A 66 -22.60 -12.38 5.55
N LEU A 67 -23.91 -12.61 5.47
CA LEU A 67 -24.55 -13.82 5.96
C LEU A 67 -24.87 -14.70 4.74
N MET A 68 -24.27 -15.89 4.66
CA MET A 68 -24.37 -16.75 3.47
C MET A 68 -24.77 -18.18 3.83
N PRO A 69 -25.69 -18.81 3.08
CA PRO A 69 -25.94 -20.24 3.22
C PRO A 69 -24.81 -21.06 2.59
N PRO A 70 -24.64 -22.34 2.98
CA PRO A 70 -23.78 -23.28 2.24
C PRO A 70 -24.19 -23.37 0.76
N ASN A 71 -23.23 -23.74 -0.10
CA ASN A 71 -23.42 -23.89 -1.54
C ASN A 71 -23.89 -22.63 -2.28
N SER A 72 -23.58 -21.46 -1.74
CA SER A 72 -23.84 -20.17 -2.38
C SER A 72 -22.56 -19.52 -2.90
N THR A 73 -22.72 -18.62 -3.87
CA THR A 73 -21.64 -17.81 -4.44
C THR A 73 -22.00 -16.34 -4.31
N ILE A 74 -21.01 -15.51 -3.98
CA ILE A 74 -21.11 -14.05 -4.04
C ILE A 74 -19.94 -13.49 -4.83
N GLU A 75 -20.20 -12.41 -5.56
CA GLU A 75 -19.23 -11.62 -6.31
C GLU A 75 -19.15 -10.22 -5.72
N ILE A 76 -17.93 -9.76 -5.40
CA ILE A 76 -17.68 -8.48 -4.74
C ILE A 76 -16.72 -7.68 -5.61
N LYS A 77 -17.09 -6.43 -5.92
CA LYS A 77 -16.21 -5.51 -6.64
C LYS A 77 -15.27 -4.81 -5.67
N GLY A 78 -13.98 -4.88 -5.95
CA GLY A 78 -12.91 -4.20 -5.23
C GLY A 78 -12.31 -3.06 -6.04
N LEU A 79 -11.82 -2.05 -5.32
CA LEU A 79 -11.08 -0.91 -5.84
C LEU A 79 -9.72 -0.86 -5.13
N LEU A 80 -8.66 -0.89 -5.93
CA LEU A 80 -7.30 -0.56 -5.50
C LEU A 80 -6.94 0.81 -6.07
N PHE A 81 -6.57 1.77 -5.23
CA PHE A 81 -6.29 3.14 -5.67
C PHE A 81 -4.92 3.63 -5.25
N ALA A 82 -4.40 4.63 -5.98
CA ALA A 82 -3.13 5.25 -5.63
C ALA A 82 -3.32 6.25 -4.48
N LYS A 83 -3.16 5.79 -3.23
CA LYS A 83 -3.36 6.65 -2.07
C LYS A 83 -2.19 7.60 -1.89
N LYS A 84 -2.51 8.88 -1.73
CA LYS A 84 -1.56 9.96 -1.46
C LYS A 84 -1.02 9.88 -0.04
N TYR A 85 0.27 10.16 0.13
CA TYR A 85 0.93 10.41 1.40
C TYR A 85 1.95 11.54 1.24
N SER A 86 2.47 12.06 2.35
CA SER A 86 3.50 13.10 2.32
C SER A 86 4.70 12.74 3.18
N ILE A 87 5.90 12.97 2.64
CA ILE A 87 7.17 12.90 3.36
C ILE A 87 7.88 14.22 3.10
N ASN A 88 8.33 14.90 4.17
CA ASN A 88 9.11 16.14 4.07
C ASN A 88 8.46 17.18 3.13
N GLN A 89 7.14 17.37 3.23
CA GLN A 89 6.34 18.29 2.39
C GLN A 89 6.30 17.94 0.89
N LYS A 90 6.86 16.81 0.47
CA LYS A 90 6.69 16.26 -0.86
C LYS A 90 5.48 15.32 -0.87
N GLU A 91 4.63 15.46 -1.88
CA GLU A 91 3.52 14.53 -2.11
C GLU A 91 4.02 13.29 -2.86
N CYS A 92 3.60 12.12 -2.40
CA CYS A 92 3.94 10.82 -2.93
C CYS A 92 2.69 9.92 -2.95
N TYR A 93 2.78 8.78 -3.63
CA TYR A 93 1.64 7.87 -3.82
C TYR A 93 2.06 6.41 -3.69
N TYR A 94 1.22 5.58 -3.07
CA TYR A 94 1.35 4.12 -3.18
C TYR A 94 0.89 3.72 -4.58
N LYS A 95 1.82 3.39 -5.48
CA LYS A 95 1.54 3.14 -6.90
C LYS A 95 2.38 1.97 -7.43
N GLY A 96 2.25 1.69 -8.72
CA GLY A 96 2.98 0.63 -9.41
C GLY A 96 2.15 -0.63 -9.60
N LYS A 97 2.83 -1.70 -10.00
CA LYS A 97 2.24 -3.04 -10.08
C LYS A 97 1.95 -3.58 -8.70
N ALA A 98 0.82 -4.27 -8.56
CA ALA A 98 0.42 -4.91 -7.33
C ALA A 98 -0.13 -6.31 -7.60
N LYS A 99 0.24 -7.26 -6.75
CA LYS A 99 -0.32 -8.62 -6.72
C LYS A 99 -1.35 -8.71 -5.60
N LEU A 100 -2.53 -9.20 -5.94
CA LEU A 100 -3.63 -9.45 -5.00
C LEU A 100 -3.61 -10.91 -4.55
N SER A 101 -3.87 -11.15 -3.26
CA SER A 101 -3.95 -12.49 -2.68
C SER A 101 -4.96 -12.53 -1.54
N ALA A 102 -5.64 -13.65 -1.41
CA ALA A 102 -6.60 -13.89 -0.33
C ALA A 102 -5.97 -14.79 0.76
N PHE A 103 -6.31 -14.49 2.01
CA PHE A 103 -5.91 -15.25 3.20
C PHE A 103 -7.07 -15.37 4.16
N LEU A 104 -7.04 -16.38 5.02
CA LEU A 104 -7.89 -16.41 6.22
C LEU A 104 -7.13 -15.81 7.40
N GLY A 105 -7.82 -15.15 8.31
CA GLY A 105 -7.24 -14.64 9.54
C GLY A 105 -8.25 -14.60 10.68
N ASP A 106 -7.88 -13.92 11.76
CA ASP A 106 -8.74 -13.73 12.92
C ASP A 106 -9.64 -12.49 12.76
N SER A 107 -10.61 -12.34 13.66
CA SER A 107 -11.48 -11.16 13.75
C SER A 107 -10.75 -9.88 14.16
N ASN A 108 -9.53 -9.99 14.68
CA ASN A 108 -8.72 -8.86 15.09
C ASN A 108 -7.96 -8.27 13.90
N THR A 109 -8.34 -7.06 13.49
CA THR A 109 -7.59 -6.28 12.51
C THR A 109 -6.46 -5.51 13.18
N SER A 110 -5.38 -5.27 12.44
CA SER A 110 -4.29 -4.39 12.85
C SER A 110 -3.81 -3.60 11.65
N ASN A 111 -3.26 -2.43 11.91
CA ASN A 111 -2.56 -1.65 10.89
C ASN A 111 -1.10 -2.08 10.72
N SER A 112 -0.60 -2.99 11.55
CA SER A 112 0.74 -3.57 11.47
C SER A 112 0.73 -4.89 10.69
N TRP A 113 1.59 -4.98 9.68
CA TRP A 113 1.76 -6.16 8.84
C TRP A 113 2.40 -7.30 9.61
N SER A 114 3.45 -7.06 10.40
CA SER A 114 4.06 -8.10 11.22
C SER A 114 3.04 -8.77 12.16
N TYR A 115 2.15 -7.97 12.75
CA TYR A 115 1.03 -8.48 13.54
C TYR A 115 0.06 -9.31 12.69
N LEU A 116 -0.39 -8.76 11.56
CA LEU A 116 -1.38 -9.41 10.69
C LEU A 116 -0.83 -10.71 10.10
N GLN A 117 0.36 -10.66 9.49
CA GLN A 117 1.01 -11.77 8.78
C GLN A 117 1.13 -13.02 9.65
N SER A 118 1.48 -12.87 10.92
CA SER A 118 1.61 -14.00 11.86
C SER A 118 0.30 -14.76 12.12
N ARG A 119 -0.85 -14.18 11.73
CA ARG A 119 -2.20 -14.75 11.90
C ARG A 119 -2.86 -15.12 10.58
N LEU A 120 -2.26 -14.74 9.45
CA LEU A 120 -2.77 -15.10 8.14
C LEU A 120 -2.46 -16.56 7.84
N LYS A 121 -3.47 -17.27 7.34
CA LYS A 121 -3.39 -18.65 6.88
C LYS A 121 -3.82 -18.72 5.42
N ARG A 122 -3.40 -19.78 4.74
CA ARG A 122 -3.91 -20.08 3.41
C ARG A 122 -5.43 -20.28 3.49
N VAL A 123 -6.13 -19.88 2.43
CA VAL A 123 -7.56 -20.13 2.30
C VAL A 123 -7.82 -21.64 2.21
N GLU A 124 -8.66 -22.14 3.12
CA GLU A 124 -9.08 -23.54 3.27
C GLU A 124 -10.58 -23.58 3.60
N ASN A 125 -11.28 -24.65 3.22
CA ASN A 125 -12.71 -24.92 3.45
C ASN A 125 -13.72 -23.93 2.79
N ILE A 126 -13.26 -22.77 2.33
CA ILE A 126 -14.01 -21.82 1.51
C ILE A 126 -13.24 -21.53 0.22
N SER A 127 -13.92 -21.30 -0.89
CA SER A 127 -13.26 -20.91 -2.14
C SER A 127 -13.23 -19.39 -2.26
N VAL A 128 -12.06 -18.82 -2.53
CA VAL A 128 -11.89 -17.39 -2.80
C VAL A 128 -11.03 -17.22 -4.04
N GLU A 129 -11.59 -16.58 -5.06
CA GLU A 129 -10.90 -16.23 -6.30
C GLU A 129 -10.85 -14.72 -6.45
N ILE A 130 -9.76 -14.20 -7.02
CA ILE A 130 -9.58 -12.76 -7.30
C ILE A 130 -9.22 -12.60 -8.78
N VAL A 131 -9.95 -11.72 -9.48
CA VAL A 131 -9.76 -11.43 -10.90
C VAL A 131 -9.71 -9.92 -11.15
N PRO A 132 -8.63 -9.37 -11.74
CA PRO A 132 -7.35 -10.01 -12.01
C PRO A 132 -6.52 -10.19 -10.72
N LYS A 133 -5.60 -11.16 -10.70
CA LYS A 133 -4.66 -11.36 -9.57
C LYS A 133 -3.53 -10.33 -9.52
N GLU A 134 -3.29 -9.64 -10.63
CA GLU A 134 -2.27 -8.61 -10.76
C GLU A 134 -2.88 -7.41 -11.45
N THR A 135 -2.49 -6.22 -11.01
CA THR A 135 -2.96 -4.96 -11.57
C THR A 135 -1.90 -3.88 -11.48
N THR A 136 -2.17 -2.71 -12.04
CA THR A 136 -1.27 -1.56 -12.00
C THR A 136 -2.06 -0.31 -11.68
N ILE A 137 -1.62 0.41 -10.65
CA ILE A 137 -2.21 1.69 -10.22
C ILE A 137 -1.22 2.83 -10.40
N SER A 138 -1.74 4.01 -10.71
CA SER A 138 -0.98 5.26 -10.79
C SER A 138 -1.82 6.43 -10.26
N GLU A 139 -1.21 7.60 -10.11
CA GLU A 139 -1.81 8.77 -9.45
C GLU A 139 -3.19 9.16 -10.02
N ASN A 140 -3.39 8.94 -11.32
CA ASN A 140 -4.64 9.25 -12.03
C ASN A 140 -5.36 7.99 -12.55
N LYS A 141 -4.93 6.80 -12.13
CA LYS A 141 -5.48 5.53 -12.61
C LYS A 141 -5.57 4.54 -11.47
N ASN A 142 -6.80 4.33 -11.01
CA ASN A 142 -7.14 3.26 -10.09
C ASN A 142 -7.38 1.95 -10.85
N ALA A 143 -7.41 0.85 -10.12
CA ALA A 143 -7.70 -0.46 -10.63
C ALA A 143 -8.92 -1.06 -9.94
N THR A 144 -9.78 -1.71 -10.71
CA THR A 144 -10.86 -2.54 -10.17
C THR A 144 -10.45 -4.01 -10.23
N PHE A 145 -11.02 -4.80 -9.33
CA PHE A 145 -10.90 -6.25 -9.31
C PHE A 145 -12.19 -6.86 -8.77
N GLU A 146 -12.40 -8.14 -8.99
CA GLU A 146 -13.53 -8.91 -8.52
C GLU A 146 -13.06 -10.01 -7.58
N ILE A 147 -13.85 -10.27 -6.55
CA ILE A 147 -13.63 -11.34 -5.59
C ILE A 147 -14.83 -12.26 -5.67
N ILE A 148 -14.59 -13.53 -5.94
CA ILE A 148 -15.63 -14.56 -6.04
C ILE A 148 -15.45 -15.47 -4.84
N ILE A 149 -16.46 -15.51 -3.96
CA ILE A 149 -16.46 -16.36 -2.76
C ILE A 149 -17.51 -17.45 -2.94
N LYS A 150 -17.11 -18.71 -2.81
CA LYS A 150 -18.01 -19.87 -2.86
C LYS A 150 -17.98 -20.66 -1.56
N THR A 151 -19.15 -21.02 -1.06
CA THR A 151 -19.36 -21.63 0.26
C THR A 151 -19.68 -23.14 0.15
N GLU A 152 -18.98 -23.85 -0.73
CA GLU A 152 -19.27 -25.26 -1.05
C GLU A 152 -18.81 -26.25 0.03
N ASN A 153 -17.73 -25.95 0.76
CA ASN A 153 -17.10 -26.87 1.72
C ASN A 153 -17.14 -26.32 3.17
N VAL A 154 -18.05 -25.40 3.44
CA VAL A 154 -18.13 -24.69 4.72
C VAL A 154 -19.05 -25.41 5.71
N LYS A 155 -18.90 -25.13 7.01
CA LYS A 155 -19.82 -25.64 8.03
C LYS A 155 -20.76 -24.56 8.55
N LEU A 156 -21.98 -24.95 8.88
CA LEU A 156 -22.98 -24.07 9.48
C LEU A 156 -22.46 -23.48 10.80
N GLY A 157 -22.73 -22.19 11.01
CA GLY A 157 -22.31 -21.45 12.21
C GLY A 157 -20.85 -20.98 12.19
N GLU A 158 -20.02 -21.42 11.24
CA GLU A 158 -18.65 -20.91 11.09
C GLU A 158 -18.63 -19.48 10.55
N THR A 159 -17.61 -18.72 10.95
CA THR A 159 -17.33 -17.38 10.43
C THR A 159 -15.93 -17.34 9.85
N TYR A 160 -15.84 -16.89 8.61
CA TYR A 160 -14.60 -16.75 7.85
C TYR A 160 -14.22 -15.28 7.78
N HIS A 161 -13.04 -14.91 8.29
CA HIS A 161 -12.47 -13.58 8.09
C HIS A 161 -11.45 -13.63 6.96
N ILE A 162 -11.88 -13.24 5.77
CA ILE A 162 -11.11 -13.28 4.53
C ILE A 162 -10.38 -11.94 4.38
N TYR A 163 -9.06 -11.97 4.35
CA TYR A 163 -8.22 -10.82 4.09
C TYR A 163 -7.81 -10.78 2.63
N ILE A 164 -8.10 -9.67 1.95
CA ILE A 164 -7.62 -9.39 0.61
C ILE A 164 -6.41 -8.48 0.77
N VAL A 165 -5.24 -8.96 0.33
CA VAL A 165 -3.97 -8.28 0.50
C VAL A 165 -3.40 -7.90 -0.86
N ALA A 166 -3.02 -6.63 -1.02
CA ALA A 166 -2.24 -6.15 -2.14
C ALA A 166 -0.77 -6.03 -1.75
N PHE A 167 0.12 -6.63 -2.56
CA PHE A 167 1.57 -6.51 -2.46
C PHE A 167 2.08 -5.66 -3.62
N GLY A 168 2.52 -4.44 -3.35
CA GLY A 168 3.12 -3.54 -4.33
C GLY A 168 4.54 -3.93 -4.71
N GLU A 169 4.96 -3.62 -5.94
CA GLU A 169 6.33 -3.84 -6.40
C GLU A 169 7.36 -3.02 -5.61
N ASP A 170 6.99 -1.80 -5.22
CA ASP A 170 7.74 -0.95 -4.28
C ASP A 170 7.42 -1.31 -2.82
N GLY A 171 7.18 -2.60 -2.54
CA GLY A 171 7.05 -3.25 -1.23
C GLY A 171 6.05 -2.70 -0.20
N TRP A 172 5.25 -1.70 -0.58
CA TRP A 172 4.06 -1.32 0.16
C TRP A 172 3.05 -2.47 0.20
N LYS A 173 2.24 -2.51 1.26
CA LYS A 173 1.19 -3.50 1.43
C LYS A 173 -0.10 -2.82 1.83
N ALA A 174 -1.19 -3.41 1.41
CA ALA A 174 -2.51 -2.99 1.82
C ALA A 174 -3.39 -4.18 2.07
N TRP A 175 -4.35 -4.04 2.98
CA TRP A 175 -5.31 -5.09 3.24
C TRP A 175 -6.66 -4.52 3.63
N ALA A 176 -7.68 -5.27 3.24
CA ALA A 176 -9.08 -5.06 3.60
C ALA A 176 -9.70 -6.43 3.91
N ARG A 177 -10.82 -6.44 4.66
CA ARG A 177 -11.39 -7.68 5.20
C ARG A 177 -12.84 -7.89 4.76
N ILE A 178 -13.17 -9.13 4.46
CA ILE A 178 -14.54 -9.59 4.23
C ILE A 178 -14.84 -10.66 5.27
N GLU A 179 -15.86 -10.42 6.07
CA GLU A 179 -16.42 -11.40 7.00
C GLU A 179 -17.56 -12.16 6.31
N VAL A 180 -17.52 -13.49 6.37
CA VAL A 180 -18.58 -14.35 5.87
C VAL A 180 -19.02 -15.27 6.99
N LYS A 181 -20.24 -15.07 7.50
CA LYS A 181 -20.87 -15.95 8.47
C LYS A 181 -21.77 -16.94 7.75
N ILE A 182 -21.56 -18.22 7.99
CA ILE A 182 -22.35 -19.29 7.38
C ILE A 182 -23.60 -19.53 8.20
N TRP A 183 -24.75 -19.40 7.55
CA TRP A 183 -26.06 -19.52 8.17
C TRP A 183 -27.06 -20.20 7.26
N GLY A 184 -27.84 -21.11 7.82
CA GLY A 184 -28.88 -21.85 7.12
C GLY A 184 -29.56 -22.82 8.07
N LEU A 185 -30.64 -23.44 7.61
CA LEU A 185 -31.25 -24.58 8.30
C LEU A 185 -30.43 -25.82 7.93
N GLU A 186 -30.09 -26.66 8.90
CA GLU A 186 -29.58 -28.00 8.59
C GLU A 186 -30.64 -28.70 7.74
N GLU A 187 -30.27 -29.17 6.55
CA GLU A 187 -31.11 -30.15 5.85
C GLU A 187 -31.09 -31.42 6.71
N THR A 188 -32.12 -31.57 7.56
CA THR A 188 -32.40 -32.82 8.23
C THR A 188 -32.69 -33.85 7.15
N SER A 189 -31.71 -34.71 6.89
CA SER A 189 -31.88 -35.86 6.01
C SER A 189 -32.95 -36.75 6.64
N HIS A 190 -34.14 -36.78 6.04
CA HIS A 190 -35.20 -37.73 6.36
C HIS A 190 -35.10 -38.95 5.45
#